data_AF-A0A842LNP2-F1
#
_entry.id   AF-A0A842LNP2-F1
#
_cell.length_a   1.000
_cell.length_b   1.000
_cell.length_c   1.000
_cell.angle_alpha   90.00
_cell.angle_beta   90.00
_cell.angle_gamma   90.00
#
_symmetry.space_group_name_H-M   'P 1'
#
loop_
_entity.id
_entity.type
_entity.pdbx_description
1 polymer ?
#
loop_
_entity_poly.entity_id
_entity_poly.type
_entity_poly.pdbx_seq_one_letter_code
_entity_poly.pdbx_strand_id
1 'polypeptide(L)'
;MEYVALTSISPSIIRELMNYRIRSMELRSAHNIFSMMVINAGDCVFITDRSIHDLVPGSRGVIARVRSKESTFHRSLHYVDGI
;
A
#
# COMPACT_ATOMS: atom_id res chain seq x y z
N MET A 1 -14.69 -8.60 10.84
CA MET A 1 -13.32 -8.08 11.03
C MET A 1 -12.93 -7.43 9.71
N GLU A 2 -12.63 -6.14 9.72
CA GLU A 2 -12.37 -5.34 8.52
C GLU A 2 -10.89 -4.93 8.50
N TYR A 3 -10.30 -4.92 7.31
CA TYR A 3 -8.91 -4.53 7.10
C TYR A 3 -8.82 -3.49 6.00
N VAL A 4 -7.91 -2.52 6.14
CA VAL A 4 -7.56 -1.64 5.03
C VAL A 4 -6.82 -2.47 3.97
N ALA A 5 -7.26 -2.36 2.72
CA ALA A 5 -6.64 -3.05 1.60
C ALA A 5 -5.54 -2.20 0.95
N LEU A 6 -4.39 -2.84 0.72
CA LEU A 6 -3.32 -2.37 -0.16
C LEU A 6 -3.41 -3.22 -1.45
N THR A 7 -3.81 -2.57 -2.54
CA THR A 7 -4.17 -3.23 -3.80
C THR A 7 -3.13 -2.99 -4.88
N SER A 8 -3.17 -3.82 -5.92
CA SER A 8 -2.24 -3.77 -7.06
C SER A 8 -0.77 -3.90 -6.65
N ILE A 9 -0.50 -4.65 -5.58
CA ILE A 9 0.86 -4.89 -5.12
C ILE A 9 1.47 -6.00 -5.95
N SER A 10 2.67 -5.78 -6.50
CA SER A 10 3.32 -6.80 -7.34
C SER A 10 3.36 -8.16 -6.64
N PRO A 11 3.01 -9.27 -7.34
CA PRO A 11 3.14 -10.62 -6.79
C PRO A 11 4.55 -10.94 -6.29
N SER A 12 5.59 -10.32 -6.88
CA SER A 12 6.98 -10.48 -6.41
C SER A 12 7.19 -9.90 -5.00
N ILE A 13 6.66 -8.71 -4.74
CA ILE A 13 6.73 -8.02 -3.45
C ILE A 13 5.96 -8.82 -2.39
N ILE A 14 4.76 -9.30 -2.72
CA ILE A 14 3.98 -10.17 -1.84
C ILE A 14 4.78 -11.42 -1.46
N ARG A 15 5.40 -12.08 -2.44
CA ARG A 15 6.22 -13.27 -2.21
C ARG A 15 7.45 -12.97 -1.33
N GLU A 16 8.08 -11.83 -1.54
CA GLU A 16 9.24 -11.40 -0.74
C GLU A 16 8.86 -11.07 0.71
N LEU A 17 7.71 -10.44 0.93
CA LEU A 17 7.15 -10.21 2.28
C LEU A 17 6.89 -11.53 3.00
N MET A 18 6.25 -12.49 2.32
CA MET A 18 5.96 -13.81 2.88
C MET A 18 7.21 -14.61 3.23
N ASN A 19 8.28 -14.45 2.43
CA ASN A 19 9.56 -15.12 2.64
C ASN A 19 10.52 -14.33 3.55
N TYR A 20 10.06 -13.27 4.21
CA TYR A 20 10.85 -12.37 5.06
C TYR A 20 12.10 -11.78 4.39
N ARG A 21 12.10 -11.69 3.04
CA ARG A 21 13.22 -11.14 2.26
C ARG A 21 13.24 -9.62 2.27
N ILE A 22 12.09 -9.00 2.46
CA ILE A 22 11.97 -7.55 2.66
C ILE A 22 11.22 -7.27 3.95
N ARG A 23 11.64 -6.21 4.66
CA ARG A 23 11.04 -5.78 5.94
C ARG A 23 10.09 -4.61 5.78
N SER A 24 10.28 -3.84 4.71
CA SER A 24 9.52 -2.63 4.40
C SER A 24 9.23 -2.62 2.90
N MET A 25 8.08 -2.05 2.53
CA MET A 25 7.69 -1.85 1.13
C MET A 25 7.44 -0.36 0.89
N GLU A 26 7.90 0.16 -0.24
CA GLU A 26 7.58 1.52 -0.65
C GLU A 26 6.27 1.53 -1.43
N LEU A 27 5.37 2.44 -1.06
CA LEU A 27 4.10 2.65 -1.74
C LEU A 27 4.12 4.03 -2.40
N ARG A 28 4.00 4.05 -3.73
CA ARG A 28 4.06 5.28 -4.55
C ARG A 28 2.77 5.55 -5.31
N SER A 29 1.87 4.58 -5.37
CA SER A 29 0.63 4.67 -6.12
C SER A 29 -0.42 5.49 -5.36
N ALA A 30 -1.03 6.47 -6.02
CA ALA A 30 -2.00 7.40 -5.43
C ALA A 30 -3.13 6.68 -4.65
N HIS A 31 -3.66 5.58 -5.18
CA HIS A 31 -4.74 4.83 -4.53
C HIS A 31 -4.34 4.22 -3.18
N ASN A 32 -3.08 3.76 -3.04
CA ASN A 32 -2.57 3.22 -1.78
C ASN A 32 -2.12 4.31 -0.80
N ILE A 33 -1.77 5.52 -1.29
CA ILE A 33 -1.40 6.64 -0.42
C ILE A 33 -2.57 7.00 0.51
N PHE A 34 -3.82 7.02 0.00
CA PHE A 34 -4.99 7.27 0.84
C PHE A 34 -5.18 6.19 1.92
N SER A 35 -5.02 4.91 1.56
CA SER A 35 -5.02 3.81 2.53
C SER A 35 -3.95 4.01 3.60
N MET A 36 -2.73 4.41 3.22
CA MET A 36 -1.63 4.66 4.17
C MET A 36 -1.90 5.80 5.15
N MET A 37 -2.72 6.80 4.79
CA MET A 37 -3.01 7.91 5.71
C MET A 37 -3.73 7.42 6.96
N VAL A 38 -4.61 6.42 6.83
CA VAL A 38 -5.43 5.90 7.93
C VAL A 38 -4.82 4.69 8.65
N ILE A 39 -3.86 4.00 8.03
CA ILE A 39 -3.14 2.86 8.63
C ILE A 39 -2.15 3.35 9.69
N ASN A 40 -2.10 2.70 10.84
CA ASN A 40 -1.14 2.96 11.92
C ASN A 40 -0.27 1.74 12.25
N ALA A 41 0.82 1.97 12.99
CA ALA A 41 1.61 0.87 13.54
C ALA A 41 0.76 0.05 14.51
N GLY A 42 0.82 -1.28 14.38
CA GLY A 42 -0.04 -2.21 15.12
C GLY A 42 -1.25 -2.70 14.33
N ASP A 43 -1.72 -1.96 13.33
CA ASP A 43 -2.86 -2.36 12.51
C ASP A 43 -2.52 -3.57 11.64
N CYS A 44 -3.56 -4.34 11.32
CA CYS A 44 -3.49 -5.37 10.29
C CYS A 44 -4.02 -4.81 8.97
N VAL A 45 -3.30 -5.08 7.89
CA VAL A 45 -3.66 -4.69 6.53
C VAL A 45 -3.79 -5.91 5.64
N PHE A 46 -4.69 -5.85 4.66
CA PHE A 46 -4.83 -6.86 3.63
C PHE A 46 -4.03 -6.44 2.39
N ILE A 47 -3.11 -7.28 1.94
CA ILE A 47 -2.23 -7.00 0.80
C ILE A 47 -2.57 -7.97 -0.34
N THR A 48 -2.85 -7.43 -1.52
CA THR A 48 -3.23 -8.24 -2.70
C THR A 48 -2.65 -7.68 -3.99
N ASP A 49 -2.46 -8.58 -4.96
CA ASP A 49 -2.08 -8.24 -6.34
C ASP A 49 -3.27 -7.77 -7.17
N ARG A 50 -4.49 -7.98 -6.68
CA ARG A 50 -5.72 -7.54 -7.34
C ARG A 50 -5.85 -6.02 -7.33
N SER A 51 -6.41 -5.48 -8.41
CA SER A 51 -6.82 -4.08 -8.42
C SER A 51 -7.99 -3.85 -7.47
N ILE A 52 -8.24 -2.60 -7.11
CA ILE A 52 -9.41 -2.25 -6.28
C ILE A 52 -10.73 -2.63 -6.95
N HIS A 53 -10.77 -2.62 -8.29
CA HIS A 53 -11.95 -2.99 -9.07
C HIS A 53 -12.16 -4.51 -9.18
N ASP A 54 -11.09 -5.29 -9.03
CA ASP A 54 -11.13 -6.76 -9.04
C ASP A 54 -11.21 -7.37 -7.62
N LEU A 55 -11.42 -6.52 -6.62
CA LEU A 55 -11.54 -6.95 -5.23
C LEU A 55 -12.96 -7.44 -4.96
N VAL A 56 -13.13 -8.77 -4.94
CA VAL A 56 -14.41 -9.45 -4.75
C VAL A 56 -14.34 -10.40 -3.55
N PRO A 57 -15.48 -10.84 -2.99
CA PRO A 57 -15.49 -11.93 -2.03
C PRO A 57 -14.74 -13.16 -2.56
N GLY A 58 -13.79 -13.67 -1.79
CA GLY A 58 -12.90 -14.77 -2.20
C GLY A 58 -11.58 -14.34 -2.85
N SER A 59 -11.37 -13.05 -3.12
CA SER A 59 -10.06 -12.54 -3.54
C SER A 59 -8.98 -12.91 -2.53
N ARG A 60 -7.86 -13.43 -3.05
CA ARG A 60 -6.74 -13.90 -2.22
C ARG A 60 -5.73 -12.79 -1.97
N GLY A 61 -5.03 -12.90 -0.86
CA GLY A 61 -3.99 -11.98 -0.44
C GLY A 61 -3.36 -12.44 0.87
N VAL A 62 -2.57 -11.56 1.46
CA VAL A 62 -1.91 -11.79 2.75
C VAL A 62 -2.35 -10.74 3.75
N ILE A 63 -2.55 -11.15 5.00
CA ILE A 63 -2.76 -10.23 6.11
C ILE A 63 -1.40 -10.01 6.76
N ALA A 64 -1.00 -8.75 6.88
CA ALA A 64 0.25 -8.36 7.52
C ALA A 64 -0.02 -7.35 8.62
N ARG A 65 0.75 -7.45 9.72
CA ARG A 65 0.73 -6.44 10.78
C ARG A 65 1.77 -5.37 10.50
N VAL A 66 1.35 -4.12 10.53
CA VAL A 66 2.21 -2.97 10.33
C VAL A 66 3.10 -2.78 11.55
N ARG A 67 4.42 -2.79 11.34
CA ARG A 67 5.40 -2.59 12.41
C ARG A 67 5.75 -1.12 12.61
N SER A 68 5.89 -0.39 11.51
CA SER A 68 6.15 1.05 11.47
C SER A 68 5.57 1.64 10.18
N LYS A 69 5.34 2.95 10.17
CA LYS A 69 4.92 3.72 8.99
C LYS A 69 5.74 5.00 8.91
N GLU A 70 6.32 5.24 7.76
CA GLU A 70 6.95 6.51 7.40
C GLU A 70 6.27 7.07 6.15
N SER A 71 6.12 8.38 6.07
CA SER A 71 5.43 9.04 4.96
C SER A 71 6.18 10.32 4.58
N THR A 72 6.65 10.35 3.34
CA THR A 72 7.39 11.49 2.79
C THR A 72 6.59 12.10 1.65
N PHE A 73 6.30 13.39 1.74
CA PHE A 73 5.61 14.14 0.70
C PHE A 73 6.60 15.03 -0.03
N HIS A 74 6.67 14.91 -1.36
CA HIS A 74 7.46 15.81 -2.19
C HIS A 74 6.55 16.87 -2.81
N ARG A 75 6.84 18.15 -2.57
CA ARG A 75 6.11 19.28 -3.16
C ARG A 75 6.83 19.73 -4.43
N SER A 76 6.23 19.51 -5.60
CA SER A 76 6.67 20.12 -6.85
C SER A 76 5.98 21.46 -7.05
N LEU A 77 6.75 22.55 -7.14
CA LEU A 77 6.26 23.85 -7.57
C LEU A 77 6.47 23.96 -9.08
N HIS A 78 5.37 23.99 -9.85
CA HIS A 78 5.43 24.37 -11.26
C HIS A 78 5.13 25.86 -11.37
N TYR A 79 6.15 26.64 -11.76
CA TYR A 79 5.94 28.03 -12.17
C TYR A 79 5.36 28.01 -13.59
N VAL A 80 4.15 28.55 -13.74
CA VAL A 80 3.55 28.81 -15.05
C VAL A 80 3.89 30.26 -15.39
N ASP A 81 4.76 30.47 -16.38
CA ASP A 81 5.06 31.81 -16.88
C ASP A 81 3.77 32.46 -17.37
N GLY A 82 3.48 33.65 -16.82
CA GLY A 82 2.38 34.49 -17.25
C GLY A 82 2.63 35.05 -18.65
N ILE A 83 1.61 35.02 -19.49
CA ILE A 83 1.54 35.67 -20.81
C ILE A 83 1.62 37.18 -20.64
#